data_AF-A0AB33JCD2-F1
#
_entry.id   AF-A0AB33JCD2-F1
#
_cell.length_a   1.000
_cell.length_b   1.000
_cell.length_c   1.000
_cell.angle_alpha   90.00
_cell.angle_beta   90.00
_cell.angle_gamma   90.00
#
_symmetry.space_group_name_H-M   'P 1'
#
loop_
_entity.id
_entity.type
_entity.pdbx_description
1 polymer ?
#
loop_
_entity_poly.entity_id
_entity_poly.type
_entity_poly.pdbx_seq_one_letter_code
_entity_poly.pdbx_strand_id
1 'polypeptide(L)'
;MLLLLMCSAALLHAQKGIPNIGFGVNRHTTDGRLVGHFNLGLFSKVDTLRGVQIGLVSSVVPGEMRGLSVGGLMTVSHHMAGFQIAGLTNVSTTPMKGTQIAGVTNISMGIKEGMQIAGAVNVCSGYMRGLQIAPYNYADSLNGSQIGVLNVAVSHPRGWQVGIINYTQDTIAHKIGLVNVNPKTCVDFLVFAGTTSKLNTAVRFRNYSTYNIIGVGTHYLGLDKEFSGAIYYRIGQYFRLWPRWTVSGDVGFFHVETFEPNSQETPKRLYSLQVHLNMDYQVNGIVGAFVSTGYGDTRYYGGGDYRHGFLVQGGISIRYNRK
;
A
#
# COMPACT_ATOMS: atom_id res chain seq x y z
N MET A 1 14.55 -10.64 10.66
CA MET A 1 16.00 -10.81 10.94
C MET A 1 16.84 -9.66 10.36
N LEU A 2 16.78 -9.36 9.05
CA LEU A 2 17.55 -8.26 8.44
C LEU A 2 17.27 -6.87 9.05
N LEU A 3 16.03 -6.59 9.43
CA LEU A 3 15.63 -5.30 10.00
C LEU A 3 16.15 -5.08 11.44
N LEU A 4 16.18 -6.15 12.23
CA LEU A 4 16.78 -6.19 13.57
C LEU A 4 18.29 -5.95 13.48
N LEU A 5 18.95 -6.50 12.45
CA LEU A 5 20.35 -6.22 12.12
C LEU A 5 20.57 -4.76 11.70
N MET A 6 19.67 -4.17 10.92
CA MET A 6 19.77 -2.76 10.51
C MET A 6 19.56 -1.78 11.66
N CYS A 7 18.57 -2.01 12.53
CA CYS A 7 18.36 -1.17 13.71
C CYS A 7 19.49 -1.32 14.74
N SER A 8 19.99 -2.54 14.94
CA SER A 8 21.15 -2.76 15.81
C SER A 8 22.41 -2.15 15.21
N ALA A 9 22.62 -2.22 13.89
CA ALA A 9 23.71 -1.52 13.21
C ALA A 9 23.57 0.01 13.33
N ALA A 10 22.37 0.57 13.16
CA ALA A 10 22.10 2.00 13.31
C ALA A 10 22.38 2.47 14.75
N LEU A 11 21.98 1.69 15.76
CA LEU A 11 22.29 1.97 17.16
C LEU A 11 23.79 1.84 17.45
N LEU A 12 24.45 0.81 16.91
CA LEU A 12 25.87 0.56 17.09
C LEU A 12 26.72 1.68 16.46
N HIS A 13 26.33 2.18 15.28
CA HIS A 13 26.96 3.34 14.64
C HIS A 13 26.70 4.63 15.44
N ALA A 14 25.47 4.86 15.91
CA ALA A 14 25.11 6.02 16.72
C ALA A 14 25.82 6.03 18.10
N GLN A 15 26.06 4.86 18.68
CA GLN A 15 26.78 4.71 19.94
C GLN A 15 28.29 4.90 19.79
N LYS A 16 28.91 4.39 18.71
CA LYS A 16 30.38 4.25 18.65
C LYS A 16 31.22 5.45 18.19
N GLY A 17 30.67 6.58 17.74
CA GLY A 17 31.61 7.62 17.28
C GLY A 17 31.11 8.95 16.75
N ILE A 18 29.85 9.34 16.98
CA ILE A 18 29.39 10.67 16.55
C ILE A 18 29.60 11.67 17.70
N PRO A 19 30.62 12.55 17.65
CA PRO A 19 30.75 13.62 18.62
C PRO A 19 29.63 14.64 18.42
N ASN A 20 29.25 15.32 19.50
CA ASN A 20 28.39 16.48 19.39
C ASN A 20 29.23 17.66 18.85
N ILE A 21 29.07 17.98 17.56
CA ILE A 21 29.69 19.14 16.91
C ILE A 21 28.61 20.20 16.78
N GLY A 22 28.47 21.02 17.82
CA GLY A 22 27.42 22.02 17.92
C GLY A 22 27.38 22.70 19.27
N PHE A 23 26.40 23.59 19.43
CA PHE A 23 26.11 24.31 20.65
C PHE A 23 24.79 23.83 21.25
N GLY A 24 24.76 23.59 22.56
CA GLY A 24 23.53 23.19 23.24
C GLY A 24 23.46 23.66 24.68
N VAL A 25 22.24 23.89 25.14
CA VAL A 25 21.89 24.12 26.54
C VAL A 25 21.67 22.77 27.20
N ASN A 26 22.75 22.25 27.77
CA ASN A 26 22.80 20.91 28.36
C ASN A 26 23.13 20.97 29.86
N ARG A 27 22.60 20.02 30.62
CA ARG A 27 22.88 19.82 32.04
C ARG A 27 23.29 18.38 32.28
N HIS A 28 24.32 18.17 33.09
CA HIS A 28 24.62 16.83 33.60
C HIS A 28 23.74 16.50 34.79
N THR A 29 23.14 15.31 34.79
CA THR A 29 22.48 14.75 35.96
C THR A 29 23.50 14.08 36.89
N THR A 30 23.08 13.77 38.11
CA THR A 30 23.93 13.16 39.16
C THR A 30 24.50 11.80 38.78
N ASP A 31 23.89 11.11 37.81
CA ASP A 31 24.33 9.86 37.21
C ASP A 31 25.25 10.06 35.97
N GLY A 32 25.65 11.30 35.69
CA GLY A 32 26.59 11.65 34.61
C GLY A 32 25.95 11.87 33.23
N ARG A 33 24.65 11.57 33.05
CA ARG A 33 23.98 11.69 31.74
C ARG A 33 23.86 13.15 31.29
N LEU A 34 24.09 13.41 30.00
CA LEU A 34 23.92 14.72 29.39
C LEU A 34 22.45 14.94 28.97
N VAL A 35 21.73 15.80 29.70
CA VAL A 35 20.35 16.19 29.41
C VAL A 35 20.34 17.51 28.65
N GLY A 36 19.94 17.48 27.38
CA GLY A 36 19.78 18.68 26.54
C GLY A 36 18.34 19.18 26.53
N HIS A 37 18.15 20.50 26.64
CA HIS A 37 16.86 21.17 26.39
C HIS A 37 16.84 21.84 25.01
N PHE A 38 17.99 22.33 24.58
CA PHE A 38 18.21 22.86 23.24
C PHE A 38 19.57 22.40 22.73
N ASN A 39 19.68 21.86 21.51
CA ASN A 39 20.97 21.55 20.90
C ASN A 39 20.91 21.77 19.39
N LEU A 40 21.85 22.56 18.86
CA LEU A 40 21.99 22.87 17.44
C LEU A 40 23.42 22.56 17.00
N GLY A 41 23.58 21.75 15.96
CA GLY A 41 24.91 21.36 15.51
C GLY A 41 24.96 20.80 14.10
N LEU A 42 26.18 20.57 13.60
CA LEU A 42 26.43 19.77 12.41
C LEU A 42 26.05 18.31 12.69
N PHE A 43 26.57 17.78 13.79
CA PHE A 43 26.21 16.49 14.36
C PHE A 43 25.75 16.72 15.79
N SER A 44 24.45 16.57 16.03
CA SER A 44 23.88 16.82 17.35
C SER A 44 23.70 15.51 18.10
N LYS A 45 24.29 15.40 19.29
CA LYS A 45 24.14 14.24 20.19
C LYS A 45 23.96 14.69 21.64
N VAL A 46 22.92 14.18 22.30
CA VAL A 46 22.70 14.28 23.75
C VAL A 46 22.21 12.93 24.27
N ASP A 47 22.54 12.56 25.50
CA ASP A 47 22.09 11.28 26.05
C ASP A 47 20.57 11.29 26.25
N THR A 48 20.03 12.40 26.73
CA THR A 48 18.60 12.58 26.94
C THR A 48 18.18 13.94 26.42
N LEU A 49 17.13 13.98 25.61
CA LEU A 49 16.55 15.20 25.07
C LEU A 49 15.23 15.49 25.78
N ARG A 50 15.10 16.69 26.35
CA ARG A 50 13.85 17.24 26.91
C ARG A 50 13.60 18.63 26.33
N GLY A 51 13.30 18.68 25.04
CA GLY A 51 13.13 19.93 24.30
C GLY A 51 13.40 19.76 22.80
N VAL A 52 14.27 20.61 22.24
CA VAL A 52 14.50 20.68 20.79
C VAL A 52 15.96 20.36 20.45
N GLN A 53 16.18 19.49 19.48
CA GLN A 53 17.49 19.21 18.92
C GLN A 53 17.46 19.30 17.39
N ILE A 54 18.41 20.01 16.81
CA ILE A 54 18.52 20.21 15.37
C ILE A 54 19.96 19.89 14.94
N GLY A 55 20.14 18.77 14.24
CA GLY A 55 21.40 18.41 13.61
C GLY A 55 21.34 18.65 12.10
N LEU A 56 22.25 19.43 11.54
CA LEU A 56 22.32 19.67 10.08
C LEU A 56 22.59 18.39 9.30
N VAL A 57 23.33 17.44 9.88
CA VAL A 57 23.55 16.11 9.29
C VAL A 57 22.77 15.05 10.06
N SER A 58 22.98 14.96 11.37
CA SER A 58 22.31 13.95 12.21
C SER A 58 21.92 14.46 13.58
N SER A 59 20.80 13.97 14.09
CA SER A 59 20.39 14.13 15.49
C SER A 59 20.28 12.77 16.18
N VAL A 60 21.04 12.56 17.25
CA VAL A 60 21.14 11.27 17.94
C VAL A 60 20.83 11.43 19.42
N VAL A 61 19.86 10.65 19.92
CA VAL A 61 19.47 10.58 21.34
C VAL A 61 19.49 9.13 21.83
N PRO A 62 20.62 8.64 22.37
CA PRO A 62 20.77 7.24 22.80
C PRO A 62 19.89 6.84 24.00
N GLY A 63 19.38 7.80 24.77
CA GLY A 63 18.48 7.55 25.91
C GLY A 63 17.04 7.94 25.60
N GLU A 64 16.45 8.79 26.43
CA GLU A 64 15.08 9.27 26.23
C GLU A 64 15.03 10.56 25.42
N MET A 65 14.20 10.57 24.39
CA MET A 65 13.84 11.77 23.65
C MET A 65 12.40 12.15 23.96
N ARG A 66 12.23 13.32 24.57
CA ARG A 66 10.94 13.99 24.78
C ARG A 66 10.98 15.37 24.12
N GLY A 67 10.19 15.56 23.08
CA GLY A 67 10.15 16.84 22.34
C GLY A 67 10.37 16.67 20.84
N LEU A 68 11.23 17.51 20.24
CA LEU A 68 11.47 17.57 18.80
C LEU A 68 12.94 17.27 18.49
N SER A 69 13.19 16.31 17.61
CA SER A 69 14.50 16.01 17.04
C SER A 69 14.45 16.16 15.52
N VAL A 70 15.27 17.06 14.96
CA VAL A 70 15.40 17.30 13.53
C VAL A 70 16.80 16.93 13.07
N GLY A 71 16.91 16.20 11.96
CA GLY A 71 18.18 15.81 11.34
C GLY A 71 18.16 16.10 9.84
N GLY A 72 19.18 16.73 9.27
CA GLY A 72 19.18 16.98 7.82
C GLY A 72 19.21 15.69 7.01
N LEU A 73 19.96 14.66 7.43
CA LEU A 73 19.92 13.33 6.82
C LEU A 73 19.18 12.33 7.70
N MET A 74 19.53 12.25 8.98
CA MET A 74 18.99 11.21 9.86
C MET A 74 18.71 11.64 11.28
N THR A 75 17.73 10.99 11.90
CA THR A 75 17.57 11.02 13.36
C THR A 75 17.52 9.61 13.95
N VAL A 76 18.14 9.43 15.11
CA VAL A 76 18.15 8.14 15.83
C VAL A 76 17.79 8.40 17.28
N SER A 77 16.82 7.63 17.79
CA SER A 77 16.46 7.65 19.21
C SER A 77 16.31 6.23 19.75
N HIS A 78 16.58 6.08 21.05
CA HIS A 78 16.28 4.83 21.73
C HIS A 78 14.82 4.79 22.17
N HIS A 79 14.43 5.68 23.08
CA HIS A 79 13.03 5.91 23.46
C HIS A 79 12.55 7.25 22.90
N MET A 80 11.46 7.22 22.14
CA MET A 80 10.87 8.41 21.54
C MET A 80 9.48 8.71 22.10
N ALA A 81 9.31 9.93 22.59
CA ALA A 81 8.05 10.56 22.91
C ALA A 81 7.99 11.98 22.31
N GLY A 82 7.44 12.14 21.12
CA GLY A 82 7.40 13.45 20.45
C GLY A 82 7.53 13.37 18.93
N PHE A 83 8.38 14.20 18.34
CA PHE A 83 8.55 14.33 16.89
C PHE A 83 9.99 14.05 16.45
N GLN A 84 10.15 13.18 15.46
CA GLN A 84 11.38 13.02 14.69
C GLN A 84 11.16 13.45 13.26
N ILE A 85 12.01 14.34 12.76
CA ILE A 85 11.98 14.82 11.39
C ILE A 85 13.37 14.63 10.77
N ALA A 86 13.44 13.93 9.64
CA ALA A 86 14.68 13.72 8.92
C ALA A 86 14.54 13.98 7.42
N GLY A 87 15.59 14.48 6.77
CA GLY A 87 15.59 14.55 5.30
C GLY A 87 15.56 13.16 4.66
N LEU A 88 16.23 12.15 5.23
CA LEU A 88 16.22 10.79 4.68
C LEU A 88 15.59 9.77 5.62
N THR A 89 16.12 9.60 6.85
CA THR A 89 15.78 8.45 7.69
C THR A 89 15.57 8.79 9.16
N ASN A 90 14.45 8.35 9.74
CA ASN A 90 14.28 8.30 11.19
C ASN A 90 14.34 6.86 11.71
N VAL A 91 14.98 6.68 12.86
CA VAL A 91 15.06 5.39 13.55
C VAL A 91 14.67 5.56 15.02
N SER A 92 13.77 4.71 15.48
CA SER A 92 13.50 4.47 16.90
C SER A 92 13.72 3.01 17.24
N THR A 93 14.62 2.72 18.17
CA THR A 93 15.05 1.33 18.46
C THR A 93 14.22 0.64 19.53
N THR A 94 13.25 1.35 20.11
CA THR A 94 12.24 0.78 20.99
C THR A 94 10.85 1.28 20.59
N PRO A 95 9.77 0.77 21.20
CA PRO A 95 8.44 1.26 20.88
C PRO A 95 8.28 2.76 21.18
N MET A 96 7.87 3.53 20.18
CA MET A 96 7.71 4.98 20.23
C MET A 96 6.28 5.43 20.55
N LYS A 97 6.15 6.68 21.02
CA LYS A 97 4.92 7.45 21.06
C LYS A 97 5.13 8.78 20.33
N GLY A 98 4.29 9.10 19.34
CA GLY A 98 4.40 10.34 18.56
C GLY A 98 4.69 10.10 17.07
N THR A 99 5.37 11.03 16.41
CA THR A 99 5.39 11.12 14.95
C THR A 99 6.81 11.08 14.37
N GLN A 100 7.04 10.24 13.35
CA GLN A 100 8.24 10.27 12.52
C GLN A 100 7.89 10.76 11.11
N ILE A 101 8.62 11.74 10.60
CA ILE A 101 8.49 12.27 9.24
C ILE A 101 9.85 12.22 8.55
N ALA A 102 9.96 11.47 7.46
CA ALA A 102 11.21 11.29 6.73
C ALA A 102 11.01 11.47 5.22
N GLY A 103 12.02 11.98 4.51
CA GLY A 103 11.95 12.01 3.05
C GLY A 103 11.95 10.61 2.42
N VAL A 104 12.60 9.63 3.05
CA VAL A 104 12.74 8.27 2.48
C VAL A 104 12.19 7.19 3.39
N THR A 105 12.68 7.07 4.62
CA THR A 105 12.37 5.91 5.48
C THR A 105 12.14 6.24 6.95
N ASN A 106 11.11 5.66 7.55
CA ASN A 106 10.97 5.59 9.00
C ASN A 106 11.05 4.14 9.49
N ILE A 107 11.80 3.90 10.56
CA ILE A 107 11.95 2.59 11.19
C ILE A 107 11.66 2.70 12.69
N SER A 108 10.83 1.80 13.18
CA SER A 108 10.55 1.66 14.61
C SER A 108 10.42 0.20 15.03
N MET A 109 10.84 -0.12 16.26
CA MET A 109 10.59 -1.43 16.91
C MET A 109 9.20 -1.53 17.56
N GLY A 110 8.34 -0.52 17.36
CA GLY A 110 6.95 -0.55 17.79
C GLY A 110 6.36 0.85 17.82
N ILE A 111 5.06 0.96 17.59
CA ILE A 111 4.33 2.22 17.67
C ILE A 111 3.19 2.02 18.66
N LYS A 112 3.37 2.52 19.89
CA LYS A 112 2.32 2.42 20.92
C LYS A 112 1.13 3.31 20.59
N GLU A 113 1.42 4.51 20.10
CA GLU A 113 0.46 5.53 19.70
C GLU A 113 1.22 6.56 18.86
N GLY A 114 0.93 6.68 17.57
CA GLY A 114 1.73 7.56 16.73
C GLY A 114 1.49 7.50 15.24
N MET A 115 2.40 8.13 14.50
CA MET A 115 2.36 8.20 13.03
C MET A 115 3.75 8.02 12.43
N GLN A 116 3.83 7.36 11.28
CA GLN A 116 5.02 7.40 10.41
C GLN A 116 4.60 7.91 9.03
N ILE A 117 5.32 8.90 8.53
CA ILE A 117 5.10 9.48 7.19
C ILE A 117 6.44 9.49 6.46
N ALA A 118 6.52 8.77 5.34
CA ALA A 118 7.74 8.67 4.56
C ALA A 118 7.46 8.79 3.05
N GLY A 119 8.42 9.32 2.31
CA GLY A 119 8.33 9.38 0.84
C GLY A 119 8.47 8.01 0.16
N ALA A 120 9.04 7.00 0.83
CA ALA A 120 9.17 5.65 0.26
C ALA A 120 8.68 4.54 1.21
N VAL A 121 9.23 4.44 2.42
CA VAL A 121 9.09 3.25 3.26
C VAL A 121 8.82 3.58 4.72
N ASN A 122 7.79 2.97 5.31
CA ASN A 122 7.62 2.89 6.76
C ASN A 122 7.71 1.44 7.25
N VAL A 123 8.46 1.23 8.33
CA VAL A 123 8.60 -0.09 8.94
C VAL A 123 8.37 -0.02 10.45
N CYS A 124 7.49 -0.90 10.94
CA CYS A 124 7.26 -1.16 12.35
C CYS A 124 7.48 -2.64 12.65
N SER A 125 8.65 -3.01 13.17
CA SER A 125 8.90 -4.38 13.63
C SER A 125 8.41 -4.56 15.05
N GLY A 126 7.10 -4.75 15.18
CA GLY A 126 6.42 -4.91 16.45
C GLY A 126 4.95 -4.55 16.32
N TYR A 127 4.36 -4.13 17.44
CA TYR A 127 2.99 -3.68 17.48
C TYR A 127 2.85 -2.25 16.94
N MET A 128 1.96 -2.05 15.96
CA MET A 128 1.67 -0.77 15.33
C MET A 128 0.26 -0.30 15.68
N ARG A 129 0.13 0.69 16.56
CA ARG A 129 -1.11 1.40 16.84
C ARG A 129 -0.98 2.86 16.45
N GLY A 130 -1.62 3.21 15.35
CA GLY A 130 -1.46 4.54 14.75
C GLY A 130 -1.73 4.56 13.26
N LEU A 131 -1.01 5.44 12.55
CA LEU A 131 -1.12 5.62 11.10
C LEU A 131 0.27 5.50 10.43
N GLN A 132 0.36 4.75 9.34
CA GLN A 132 1.51 4.73 8.44
C GLN A 132 1.10 5.25 7.06
N ILE A 133 1.85 6.23 6.54
CA ILE A 133 1.67 6.79 5.19
C ILE A 133 3.01 6.73 4.45
N ALA A 134 3.09 5.89 3.43
CA ALA A 134 4.21 5.79 2.50
C ALA A 134 3.81 4.89 1.33
N PRO A 135 4.51 4.94 0.18
CA PRO A 135 4.33 3.96 -0.88
C PRO A 135 4.41 2.51 -0.40
N TYR A 136 5.33 2.19 0.53
CA TYR A 136 5.44 0.89 1.16
C TYR A 136 5.32 0.98 2.69
N ASN A 137 4.36 0.27 3.28
CA ASN A 137 4.19 0.18 4.72
C ASN A 137 4.29 -1.27 5.20
N TYR A 138 5.05 -1.50 6.27
CA TYR A 138 5.18 -2.80 6.91
C TYR A 138 4.94 -2.73 8.42
N ALA A 139 4.19 -3.69 8.96
CA ALA A 139 4.01 -3.91 10.39
C ALA A 139 3.98 -5.40 10.76
N ASP A 140 4.56 -5.79 11.89
CA ASP A 140 4.40 -7.16 12.41
C ASP A 140 2.98 -7.39 12.94
N SER A 141 2.44 -6.45 13.73
CA SER A 141 1.06 -6.51 14.24
C SER A 141 0.35 -5.17 14.09
N LEU A 142 -0.61 -5.08 13.17
CA LEU A 142 -1.34 -3.87 12.82
C LEU A 142 -2.63 -3.69 13.64
N ASN A 143 -2.67 -2.69 14.51
CA ASN A 143 -3.87 -2.18 15.19
C ASN A 143 -4.08 -0.68 14.89
N GLY A 144 -4.22 -0.37 13.61
CA GLY A 144 -4.17 1.00 13.11
C GLY A 144 -4.43 1.06 11.60
N SER A 145 -3.98 2.13 10.96
CA SER A 145 -4.19 2.37 9.55
C SER A 145 -2.90 2.40 8.74
N GLN A 146 -2.88 1.78 7.57
CA GLN A 146 -1.79 1.91 6.59
C GLN A 146 -2.36 2.49 5.29
N ILE A 147 -1.69 3.50 4.73
CA ILE A 147 -2.06 4.14 3.47
C ILE A 147 -0.84 4.16 2.55
N GLY A 148 -0.93 3.51 1.40
CA GLY A 148 0.23 3.31 0.52
C GLY A 148 -0.08 2.58 -0.76
N VAL A 149 0.93 2.36 -1.59
CA VAL A 149 0.81 1.49 -2.77
C VAL A 149 0.79 0.03 -2.32
N LEU A 150 1.71 -0.35 -1.43
CA LEU A 150 1.85 -1.69 -0.89
C LEU A 150 1.83 -1.64 0.64
N ASN A 151 0.82 -2.26 1.24
CA ASN A 151 0.66 -2.38 2.68
C ASN A 151 0.79 -3.85 3.10
N VAL A 152 1.68 -4.13 4.03
CA VAL A 152 1.99 -5.48 4.51
C VAL A 152 1.85 -5.50 6.03
N ALA A 153 1.06 -6.44 6.54
CA ALA A 153 0.96 -6.72 7.96
C ALA A 153 1.06 -8.24 8.21
N VAL A 154 1.89 -8.70 9.16
CA VAL A 154 1.92 -10.14 9.49
C VAL A 154 0.62 -10.51 10.19
N SER A 155 0.31 -9.87 11.32
CA SER A 155 -1.00 -9.92 11.98
C SER A 155 -1.73 -8.58 11.83
N HIS A 156 -3.04 -8.62 11.63
CA HIS A 156 -3.96 -7.48 11.56
C HIS A 156 -5.19 -7.77 12.42
N PRO A 157 -5.10 -7.56 13.75
CA PRO A 157 -6.26 -7.73 14.62
C PRO A 157 -7.35 -6.68 14.37
N ARG A 158 -6.96 -5.41 14.11
CA ARG A 158 -7.87 -4.27 14.01
C ARG A 158 -7.31 -3.15 13.12
N GLY A 159 -8.19 -2.34 12.56
CA GLY A 159 -7.82 -1.18 11.74
C GLY A 159 -7.94 -1.42 10.24
N TRP A 160 -7.30 -0.59 9.43
CA TRP A 160 -7.56 -0.47 7.99
C TRP A 160 -6.27 -0.47 7.16
N GLN A 161 -6.27 -1.14 6.01
CA GLN A 161 -5.25 -0.96 4.97
C GLN A 161 -5.89 -0.35 3.73
N VAL A 162 -5.33 0.75 3.25
CA VAL A 162 -5.78 1.48 2.04
C VAL A 162 -4.62 1.53 1.05
N GLY A 163 -4.75 0.83 -0.07
CA GLY A 163 -3.68 0.81 -1.06
C GLY A 163 -3.94 0.00 -2.31
N ILE A 164 -2.99 -0.01 -3.24
CA ILE A 164 -3.10 -0.84 -4.45
C ILE A 164 -3.04 -2.31 -4.06
N ILE A 165 -2.09 -2.69 -3.22
CA ILE A 165 -1.90 -4.05 -2.74
C ILE A 165 -1.91 -4.04 -1.21
N ASN A 166 -2.83 -4.78 -0.60
CA ASN A 166 -2.89 -4.99 0.83
C ASN A 166 -2.73 -6.49 1.15
N TYR A 167 -1.70 -6.82 1.91
CA TYR A 167 -1.39 -8.18 2.34
C TYR A 167 -1.48 -8.31 3.86
N THR A 168 -2.18 -9.34 4.33
CA THR A 168 -2.12 -9.79 5.72
C THR A 168 -2.31 -11.29 5.85
N GLN A 169 -1.67 -11.90 6.86
CA GLN A 169 -1.93 -13.31 7.17
C GLN A 169 -3.28 -13.52 7.88
N ASP A 170 -3.82 -12.47 8.51
CA ASP A 170 -5.08 -12.55 9.25
C ASP A 170 -6.31 -12.45 8.33
N THR A 171 -7.38 -13.12 8.74
CA THR A 171 -8.55 -13.32 7.88
C THR A 171 -9.74 -12.39 8.19
N ILE A 172 -9.72 -11.64 9.30
CA ILE A 172 -10.86 -10.80 9.74
C ILE A 172 -10.64 -9.30 9.41
N ALA A 173 -9.50 -8.94 8.81
CA ALA A 173 -9.08 -7.56 8.61
C ALA A 173 -9.96 -6.74 7.63
N HIS A 174 -10.29 -5.49 8.00
CA HIS A 174 -10.93 -4.50 7.13
C HIS A 174 -9.90 -3.89 6.17
N LYS A 175 -10.14 -3.99 4.85
CA LYS A 175 -9.16 -3.59 3.82
C LYS A 175 -9.87 -2.97 2.61
N ILE A 176 -9.25 -1.94 2.05
CA ILE A 176 -9.71 -1.23 0.85
C ILE A 176 -8.53 -1.17 -0.12
N GLY A 177 -8.64 -1.82 -1.29
CA GLY A 177 -7.54 -1.81 -2.26
C GLY A 177 -7.77 -2.63 -3.51
N LEU A 178 -6.92 -2.42 -4.53
CA LEU A 178 -7.02 -3.09 -5.83
C LEU A 178 -6.79 -4.60 -5.71
N VAL A 179 -5.88 -5.02 -4.84
CA VAL A 179 -5.59 -6.42 -4.58
C VAL A 179 -5.50 -6.63 -3.07
N ASN A 180 -6.47 -7.37 -2.52
CA ASN A 180 -6.49 -7.77 -1.12
C ASN A 180 -6.19 -9.26 -1.00
N VAL A 181 -4.99 -9.61 -0.51
CA VAL A 181 -4.55 -11.02 -0.38
C VAL A 181 -4.49 -11.43 1.09
N ASN A 182 -4.99 -12.63 1.36
CA ASN A 182 -4.89 -13.36 2.63
C ASN A 182 -4.68 -14.86 2.30
N PRO A 183 -4.32 -15.70 3.28
CA PRO A 183 -4.19 -17.15 3.08
C PRO A 183 -5.46 -17.83 2.55
N LYS A 184 -6.65 -17.27 2.80
CA LYS A 184 -7.94 -17.79 2.29
C LYS A 184 -8.38 -17.20 0.94
N THR A 185 -7.58 -16.33 0.31
CA THR A 185 -7.93 -15.73 -0.97
C THR A 185 -7.93 -16.79 -2.07
N CYS A 186 -9.08 -16.98 -2.71
CA CYS A 186 -9.20 -17.84 -3.89
C CYS A 186 -8.87 -17.02 -5.13
N VAL A 187 -7.94 -17.53 -5.94
CA VAL A 187 -7.55 -16.89 -7.20
C VAL A 187 -8.20 -17.64 -8.34
N ASP A 188 -8.95 -16.94 -9.20
CA ASP A 188 -9.45 -17.52 -10.44
C ASP A 188 -8.82 -16.84 -11.65
N PHE A 189 -8.40 -17.63 -12.62
CA PHE A 189 -8.09 -17.16 -13.95
C PHE A 189 -9.36 -17.16 -14.79
N LEU A 190 -9.67 -16.05 -15.42
CA LEU A 190 -10.85 -15.88 -16.26
C LEU A 190 -10.42 -15.73 -17.72
N VAL A 191 -11.11 -16.42 -18.61
CA VAL A 191 -11.03 -16.20 -20.06
C VAL A 191 -12.45 -16.01 -20.56
N PHE A 192 -12.73 -14.88 -21.19
CA PHE A 192 -14.09 -14.52 -21.58
C PHE A 192 -14.16 -13.62 -22.80
N ALA A 193 -15.30 -13.69 -23.48
CA ALA A 193 -15.63 -12.90 -24.64
C ALA A 193 -16.91 -12.11 -24.37
N GLY A 194 -17.09 -10.97 -25.02
CA GLY A 194 -18.29 -10.17 -24.88
C GLY A 194 -18.53 -9.19 -26.01
N THR A 195 -19.60 -8.41 -25.86
CA THR A 195 -20.06 -7.45 -26.88
C THR A 195 -19.07 -6.31 -27.11
N THR A 196 -18.34 -5.87 -26.08
CA THR A 196 -17.34 -4.80 -26.18
C THR A 196 -15.92 -5.30 -26.43
N SER A 197 -15.57 -6.49 -25.96
CA SER A 197 -14.23 -7.06 -26.14
C SER A 197 -14.34 -8.53 -26.52
N LYS A 198 -13.79 -8.89 -27.69
CA LYS A 198 -13.94 -10.23 -28.25
C LYS A 198 -13.17 -11.29 -27.46
N LEU A 199 -12.05 -10.93 -26.86
CA LEU A 199 -11.26 -11.82 -26.02
C LEU A 199 -10.66 -11.04 -24.86
N ASN A 200 -10.80 -11.59 -23.65
CA ASN A 200 -10.28 -11.02 -22.42
C ASN A 200 -9.69 -12.12 -21.56
N THR A 201 -8.62 -11.78 -20.86
CA THR A 201 -7.99 -12.61 -19.83
C THR A 201 -7.87 -11.82 -18.55
N ALA A 202 -8.23 -12.40 -17.42
CA ALA A 202 -8.20 -11.72 -16.14
C ALA A 202 -7.83 -12.63 -14.98
N VAL A 203 -7.42 -12.01 -13.88
CA VAL A 203 -7.24 -12.67 -12.59
C VAL A 203 -8.24 -12.07 -11.62
N ARG A 204 -9.07 -12.93 -11.03
CA ARG A 204 -10.07 -12.59 -10.01
C ARG A 204 -9.56 -13.04 -8.64
N PHE A 205 -9.43 -12.09 -7.72
CA PHE A 205 -9.09 -12.35 -6.32
C PHE A 205 -10.37 -12.31 -5.49
N ARG A 206 -10.83 -13.47 -5.01
CA ARG A 206 -12.03 -13.59 -4.17
C ARG A 206 -11.65 -13.67 -2.69
N ASN A 207 -12.34 -12.88 -1.88
CA ASN A 207 -12.10 -12.80 -0.45
C ASN A 207 -13.44 -12.70 0.31
N TYR A 208 -13.78 -13.72 1.08
CA TYR A 208 -15.04 -13.80 1.83
C TYR A 208 -16.31 -13.54 0.98
N SER A 209 -16.76 -12.29 0.87
CA SER A 209 -17.91 -11.86 0.08
C SER A 209 -17.56 -10.83 -0.99
N THR A 210 -16.33 -10.33 -1.06
CA THR A 210 -15.90 -9.36 -2.09
C THR A 210 -14.91 -9.98 -3.06
N TYR A 211 -14.75 -9.36 -4.22
CA TYR A 211 -13.73 -9.74 -5.17
C TYR A 211 -13.25 -8.56 -5.99
N ASN A 212 -12.02 -8.67 -6.47
CA ASN A 212 -11.43 -7.74 -7.41
C ASN A 212 -11.00 -8.49 -8.67
N ILE A 213 -11.13 -7.89 -9.83
CA ILE A 213 -10.65 -8.42 -11.11
C ILE A 213 -9.66 -7.44 -11.71
N ILE A 214 -8.49 -7.93 -12.10
CA ILE A 214 -7.56 -7.22 -12.96
C ILE A 214 -7.43 -8.02 -14.24
N GLY A 215 -7.64 -7.37 -15.39
CA GLY A 215 -7.57 -8.06 -16.66
C GLY A 215 -7.09 -7.17 -17.79
N VAL A 216 -6.74 -7.86 -18.88
CA VAL A 216 -6.42 -7.28 -20.17
C VAL A 216 -7.30 -7.91 -21.23
N GLY A 217 -7.62 -7.17 -22.27
CA GLY A 217 -8.45 -7.66 -23.36
C GLY A 217 -8.17 -6.94 -24.67
N THR A 218 -8.63 -7.52 -25.76
CA THR A 218 -8.56 -6.92 -27.10
C THR A 218 -9.90 -6.28 -27.42
N HIS A 219 -9.90 -4.99 -27.75
CA HIS A 219 -11.07 -4.27 -28.22
C HIS A 219 -11.13 -4.39 -29.76
N TYR A 220 -12.20 -5.01 -30.28
CA TYR A 220 -12.42 -5.39 -31.68
C TYR A 220 -11.35 -6.30 -32.34
N LEU A 221 -11.81 -7.41 -32.94
CA LEU A 221 -10.98 -8.30 -33.78
C LEU A 221 -11.70 -8.40 -35.13
N GLY A 222 -11.60 -7.35 -35.94
CA GLY A 222 -11.89 -7.42 -37.36
C GLY A 222 -10.57 -7.72 -38.06
N LEU A 223 -10.50 -8.79 -38.85
CA LEU A 223 -9.28 -9.19 -39.58
C LEU A 223 -8.81 -8.16 -40.62
N ASP A 224 -9.49 -7.02 -40.74
CA ASP A 224 -9.16 -5.91 -41.65
C ASP A 224 -8.84 -4.56 -40.95
N LYS A 225 -8.92 -4.41 -39.62
CA LYS A 225 -8.57 -3.13 -38.93
C LYS A 225 -7.98 -3.26 -37.52
N GLU A 226 -6.88 -2.51 -37.34
CA GLU A 226 -6.24 -1.89 -36.15
C GLU A 226 -6.41 -2.56 -34.77
N PHE A 227 -5.29 -3.02 -34.20
CA PHE A 227 -5.21 -3.65 -32.88
C PHE A 227 -5.43 -2.62 -31.76
N SER A 228 -6.50 -2.79 -30.96
CA SER A 228 -6.77 -1.98 -29.76
C SER A 228 -6.71 -2.84 -28.49
N GLY A 229 -5.94 -2.39 -27.50
CA GLY A 229 -5.77 -3.08 -26.21
C GLY A 229 -6.55 -2.38 -25.10
N ALA A 230 -7.09 -3.15 -24.16
CA ALA A 230 -7.78 -2.63 -22.99
C ALA A 230 -7.22 -3.24 -21.70
N ILE A 231 -6.96 -2.40 -20.70
CA ILE A 231 -6.66 -2.80 -19.32
C ILE A 231 -7.85 -2.40 -18.47
N TYR A 232 -8.34 -3.30 -17.61
CA TYR A 232 -9.48 -2.98 -16.75
C TYR A 232 -9.33 -3.52 -15.34
N TYR A 233 -9.97 -2.78 -14.44
CA TYR A 233 -10.07 -3.09 -13.02
C TYR A 233 -11.54 -3.13 -12.62
N ARG A 234 -11.97 -4.19 -11.92
CA ARG A 234 -13.35 -4.32 -11.40
C ARG A 234 -13.30 -4.63 -9.90
N ILE A 235 -14.22 -4.04 -9.15
CA ILE A 235 -14.44 -4.33 -7.73
C ILE A 235 -15.90 -4.66 -7.50
N GLY A 236 -16.15 -5.75 -6.78
CA GLY A 236 -17.51 -6.24 -6.59
C GLY A 236 -17.74 -7.04 -5.32
N GLN A 237 -19.01 -7.38 -5.14
CA GLN A 237 -19.51 -8.23 -4.08
C GLN A 237 -20.17 -9.46 -4.70
N TYR A 238 -20.01 -10.62 -4.05
CA TYR A 238 -20.60 -11.88 -4.46
C TYR A 238 -21.31 -12.57 -3.31
N PHE A 239 -22.36 -13.30 -3.67
CA PHE A 239 -23.22 -14.07 -2.80
C PHE A 239 -23.36 -15.46 -3.38
N ARG A 240 -23.11 -16.49 -2.56
CA ARG A 240 -23.35 -17.88 -2.94
C ARG A 240 -24.82 -18.20 -2.65
N LEU A 241 -25.64 -18.31 -3.69
CA LEU A 241 -27.06 -18.68 -3.56
C LEU A 241 -27.21 -20.18 -3.31
N TRP A 242 -26.47 -20.99 -4.08
CA TRP A 242 -26.43 -22.45 -3.95
C TRP A 242 -24.99 -22.95 -4.03
N PRO A 243 -24.67 -24.20 -3.62
CA PRO A 243 -23.29 -24.70 -3.55
C PRO A 243 -22.46 -24.50 -4.83
N ARG A 244 -23.12 -24.50 -6.00
CA ARG A 244 -22.51 -24.30 -7.32
C ARG A 244 -22.84 -22.96 -7.98
N TRP A 245 -23.81 -22.20 -7.46
CA TRP A 245 -24.27 -20.94 -8.07
C TRP A 245 -23.86 -19.75 -7.23
N THR A 246 -23.17 -18.82 -7.86
CA THR A 246 -22.79 -17.54 -7.26
C THR A 246 -23.37 -16.41 -8.09
N VAL A 247 -23.96 -15.43 -7.42
CA VAL A 247 -24.38 -14.17 -8.05
C VAL A 247 -23.50 -13.07 -7.52
N SER A 248 -23.10 -12.15 -8.39
CA SER A 248 -22.24 -11.05 -8.03
C SER A 248 -22.61 -9.77 -8.75
N GLY A 249 -22.25 -8.64 -8.17
CA GLY A 249 -22.34 -7.32 -8.79
C GLY A 249 -21.02 -6.58 -8.62
N ASP A 250 -20.61 -5.84 -9.63
CA ASP A 250 -19.36 -5.07 -9.62
C ASP A 250 -19.43 -3.79 -10.43
N VAL A 251 -18.49 -2.89 -10.12
CA VAL A 251 -18.21 -1.68 -10.87
C VAL A 251 -16.79 -1.79 -11.41
N GLY A 252 -16.61 -1.43 -12.68
CA GLY A 252 -15.37 -1.56 -13.43
C GLY A 252 -14.94 -0.28 -14.11
N PHE A 253 -13.64 -0.04 -14.12
CA PHE A 253 -12.99 0.99 -14.92
C PHE A 253 -12.13 0.33 -16.00
N PHE A 254 -12.35 0.72 -17.25
CA PHE A 254 -11.63 0.23 -18.42
C PHE A 254 -10.84 1.38 -19.05
N HIS A 255 -9.55 1.18 -19.23
CA HIS A 255 -8.67 2.05 -20.00
C HIS A 255 -8.39 1.38 -21.35
N VAL A 256 -8.69 2.07 -22.45
CA VAL A 256 -8.54 1.54 -23.80
C VAL A 256 -7.56 2.40 -24.59
N GLU A 257 -6.55 1.75 -25.17
CA GLU A 257 -5.57 2.36 -26.07
C GLU A 257 -5.74 1.81 -27.49
N THR A 258 -5.85 2.73 -28.45
CA THR A 258 -5.88 2.44 -29.89
C THR A 258 -4.49 2.72 -30.46
N PHE A 259 -3.84 1.71 -31.05
CA PHE A 259 -2.53 1.88 -31.70
C PHE A 259 -2.74 2.10 -33.21
N GLU A 260 -2.65 3.35 -33.68
CA GLU A 260 -2.65 3.68 -35.11
C GLU A 260 -1.20 3.66 -35.65
N PRO A 261 -0.87 2.83 -36.66
CA PRO A 261 0.36 2.98 -37.43
C PRO A 261 0.13 3.98 -38.57
N ASN A 262 0.91 5.07 -38.60
CA ASN A 262 1.00 6.12 -39.65
C ASN A 262 -0.02 7.29 -39.66
N SER A 263 -0.38 7.88 -38.52
CA SER A 263 -0.98 9.22 -38.48
C SER A 263 -0.16 10.18 -37.60
N GLN A 264 0.03 11.43 -38.04
CA GLN A 264 0.70 12.50 -37.27
C GLN A 264 -0.23 13.12 -36.19
N GLU A 265 -1.32 12.44 -35.82
CA GLU A 265 -2.25 12.92 -34.80
C GLU A 265 -2.18 12.05 -33.54
N THR A 266 -2.32 12.68 -32.37
CA THR A 266 -2.16 12.04 -31.06
C THR A 266 -3.08 10.83 -30.87
N PRO A 267 -2.61 9.70 -30.30
CA PRO A 267 -3.42 8.50 -30.10
C PRO A 267 -4.65 8.79 -29.23
N LYS A 268 -5.84 8.36 -29.69
CA LYS A 268 -7.11 8.58 -29.00
C LYS A 268 -7.23 7.66 -27.77
N ARG A 269 -7.23 8.23 -26.58
CA ARG A 269 -7.42 7.53 -25.30
C ARG A 269 -8.90 7.55 -24.90
N LEU A 270 -9.43 6.39 -24.53
CA LEU A 270 -10.82 6.21 -24.09
C LEU A 270 -10.84 5.65 -22.66
N TYR A 271 -11.81 6.07 -21.86
CA TYR A 271 -12.13 5.41 -20.59
C TYR A 271 -13.61 5.00 -20.57
N SER A 272 -13.89 3.87 -19.92
CA SER A 272 -15.26 3.36 -19.76
C SER A 272 -15.52 2.99 -18.30
N LEU A 273 -16.57 3.56 -17.73
CA LEU A 273 -17.09 3.17 -16.42
C LEU A 273 -18.25 2.21 -16.64
N GLN A 274 -18.19 1.02 -16.03
CA GLN A 274 -19.12 -0.06 -16.30
C GLN A 274 -19.67 -0.64 -15.00
N VAL A 275 -20.93 -1.01 -14.99
CA VAL A 275 -21.57 -1.76 -13.90
C VAL A 275 -22.01 -3.11 -14.44
N HIS A 276 -21.75 -4.18 -13.71
CA HIS A 276 -22.08 -5.54 -14.11
C HIS A 276 -22.84 -6.30 -13.02
N LEU A 277 -23.69 -7.21 -13.48
CA LEU A 277 -24.25 -8.30 -12.72
C LEU A 277 -23.75 -9.60 -13.34
N ASN A 278 -23.13 -10.45 -12.53
CA ASN A 278 -22.61 -11.73 -12.99
C ASN A 278 -23.28 -12.90 -12.27
N MET A 279 -23.36 -14.01 -12.99
CA MET A 279 -23.78 -15.30 -12.47
C MET A 279 -22.71 -16.34 -12.84
N ASP A 280 -22.11 -16.94 -11.81
CA ASP A 280 -21.09 -17.98 -11.95
C ASP A 280 -21.66 -19.34 -11.57
N TYR A 281 -21.46 -20.33 -12.44
CA TYR A 281 -21.77 -21.73 -12.21
C TYR A 281 -20.47 -22.55 -12.10
N GLN A 282 -20.27 -23.19 -10.95
CA GLN A 282 -19.11 -24.01 -10.69
C GLN A 282 -19.34 -25.47 -11.14
N VAL A 283 -18.69 -25.85 -12.25
CA VAL A 283 -18.80 -27.21 -12.83
C VAL A 283 -18.10 -28.23 -11.95
N ASN A 284 -16.86 -27.96 -11.51
CA ASN A 284 -16.13 -28.83 -10.57
C ASN A 284 -15.23 -27.98 -9.63
N GLY A 285 -14.38 -28.60 -8.82
CA GLY A 285 -13.52 -27.86 -7.87
C GLY A 285 -12.53 -26.87 -8.50
N ILE A 286 -12.31 -26.95 -9.82
CA ILE A 286 -11.31 -26.18 -10.57
C ILE A 286 -11.99 -25.30 -11.62
N VAL A 287 -12.91 -25.85 -12.42
CA VAL A 287 -13.52 -25.17 -13.58
C VAL A 287 -14.92 -24.69 -13.25
N GLY A 288 -15.22 -23.45 -13.64
CA GLY A 288 -16.55 -22.85 -13.67
C GLY A 288 -16.81 -22.12 -14.98
N ALA A 289 -18.07 -21.78 -15.21
CA ALA A 289 -18.50 -20.90 -16.30
C ALA A 289 -19.21 -19.70 -15.69
N PHE A 290 -19.15 -18.55 -16.35
CA PHE A 290 -19.87 -17.38 -15.89
C PHE A 290 -20.47 -16.61 -17.06
N VAL A 291 -21.59 -15.97 -16.77
CA VAL A 291 -22.23 -14.99 -17.64
C VAL A 291 -22.35 -13.68 -16.89
N SER A 292 -22.12 -12.59 -17.59
CA SER A 292 -22.13 -11.25 -17.06
C SER A 292 -22.93 -10.35 -17.97
N THR A 293 -23.77 -9.53 -17.39
CA THR A 293 -24.53 -8.51 -18.09
C THR A 293 -24.28 -7.17 -17.42
N GLY A 294 -24.26 -6.09 -18.18
CA GLY A 294 -23.91 -4.79 -17.62
C GLY A 294 -24.32 -3.61 -18.48
N TYR A 295 -23.98 -2.43 -18.00
CA TYR A 295 -24.14 -1.18 -18.72
C TYR A 295 -22.87 -0.35 -18.55
N GLY A 296 -22.41 0.26 -19.63
CA GLY A 296 -21.19 1.06 -19.64
C GLY A 296 -21.38 2.43 -20.26
N ASP A 297 -20.75 3.43 -19.66
CA ASP A 297 -20.57 4.78 -20.22
C ASP A 297 -19.11 4.93 -20.66
N THR A 298 -18.89 5.18 -21.96
CA THR A 298 -17.55 5.29 -22.55
C THR A 298 -17.34 6.69 -23.13
N ARG A 299 -16.27 7.35 -22.67
CA ARG A 299 -15.95 8.74 -23.02
C ARG A 299 -14.50 8.89 -23.48
N TYR A 300 -14.26 9.87 -24.35
CA TYR A 300 -12.90 10.29 -24.71
C TYR A 300 -12.30 11.18 -23.61
N TYR A 301 -10.99 11.08 -23.40
CA TYR A 301 -10.27 11.95 -22.44
C TYR A 301 -10.31 13.44 -22.84
N GLY A 302 -10.60 13.77 -24.10
CA GLY A 302 -10.65 15.15 -24.63
C GLY A 302 -12.04 15.80 -24.68
N GLY A 303 -13.08 15.16 -24.12
CA GLY A 303 -14.45 15.66 -24.16
C GLY A 303 -15.18 15.22 -25.44
N GLY A 304 -16.14 14.30 -25.27
CA GLY A 304 -16.95 13.74 -26.34
C GLY A 304 -17.49 12.37 -25.92
N ASP A 305 -18.81 12.22 -25.97
CA ASP A 305 -19.48 10.94 -25.70
C ASP A 305 -19.28 9.99 -26.87
N TYR A 306 -18.78 8.78 -26.61
CA TYR A 306 -18.53 7.79 -27.67
C TYR A 306 -19.68 6.80 -27.79
N ARG A 307 -20.07 6.14 -26.68
CA ARG A 307 -21.14 5.14 -26.70
C ARG A 307 -21.60 4.77 -25.28
N HIS A 308 -22.91 4.81 -25.06
CA HIS A 308 -23.59 4.12 -23.96
C HIS A 308 -24.19 2.82 -24.47
N GLY A 309 -24.04 1.72 -23.74
CA GLY A 309 -24.54 0.45 -24.24
C GLY A 309 -24.65 -0.67 -23.23
N PHE A 310 -25.54 -1.61 -23.55
CA PHE A 310 -25.70 -2.86 -22.85
C PHE A 310 -24.51 -3.79 -23.14
N LEU A 311 -23.99 -4.41 -22.10
CA LEU A 311 -22.80 -5.26 -22.13
C LEU A 311 -23.22 -6.69 -21.83
N VAL A 312 -22.77 -7.64 -22.65
CA VAL A 312 -22.93 -9.07 -22.36
C VAL A 312 -21.56 -9.72 -22.51
N GLN A 313 -21.18 -10.51 -21.52
CA GLN A 313 -19.92 -11.24 -21.46
C GLN A 313 -20.19 -12.68 -21.00
N GLY A 314 -19.45 -13.63 -21.54
CA GLY A 314 -19.50 -15.02 -21.16
C GLY A 314 -18.13 -15.67 -21.23
N GLY A 315 -17.83 -16.54 -20.28
CA GLY A 315 -16.52 -17.18 -20.23
C GLY A 315 -16.37 -18.29 -19.21
N ILE A 316 -15.12 -18.72 -19.06
CA ILE A 316 -14.70 -19.82 -18.20
C ILE A 316 -13.85 -19.25 -17.07
N SER A 317 -14.02 -19.79 -15.87
CA SER A 317 -13.19 -19.52 -14.71
C SER A 317 -12.41 -20.77 -14.31
N ILE A 318 -11.12 -20.62 -14.05
CA ILE A 318 -10.21 -21.67 -13.58
C ILE A 318 -9.71 -21.26 -12.21
N ARG A 319 -10.23 -21.91 -11.18
CA ARG A 319 -9.88 -21.71 -9.77
C ARG A 319 -8.54 -22.36 -9.46
N TYR A 320 -7.58 -21.54 -9.07
CA TYR A 320 -6.33 -21.98 -8.48
C TYR A 320 -6.47 -22.00 -6.96
N ASN A 321 -6.44 -23.19 -6.38
CA ASN A 321 -6.55 -23.37 -4.94
C ASN A 321 -5.14 -23.49 -4.35
N ARG A 322 -4.71 -22.48 -3.60
CA ARG A 322 -3.45 -22.51 -2.86
C ARG A 322 -3.72 -23.31 -1.58
N LYS A 323 -3.41 -24.61 -1.60
CA LYS A 323 -3.37 -25.42 -0.38
C LYS A 323 -2.31 -24.87 0.57
#